data_AF-A0A4S4C7W8-F1
#
_entry.id   AF-A0A4S4C7W8-F1
#
_cell.length_a   1.000
_cell.length_b   1.000
_cell.length_c   1.000
_cell.angle_alpha   90.00
_cell.angle_beta   90.00
_cell.angle_gamma   90.00
#
_symmetry.space_group_name_H-M   'P 1'
#
loop_
_entity.id
_entity.type
_entity.pdbx_description
1 polymer ?
#
loop_
_entity_poly.entity_id
_entity_poly.type
_entity_poly.pdbx_seq_one_letter_code
_entity_poly.pdbx_strand_id
1 'polypeptide(L)'
;MGRQMGKSRNRLLRSGAGVVLAASLAFGGLAGGASGAAAEGWQLIDYRELWQSPATGNSFYEARIESASGMEREYVYRDSAGGWHRLDDHVIGMGMSSGNEYPSVSYDWATVEERLEAFWRYSTYLDDAKWRVVVGHNYALSPDGKWGLLDGGYNLEKSGRPTYSYFLKNIRTGQVTEWQRSDRRLSWAWLPDGRLLVQRFNSEEQQNEIAVYLPAEDRWQRLVLGSIYGYKAEKGLLVFARNEPTRKQWVYDLRTGAIRAYDSAKDDAWLMTGGASAEEPDREGFPEDPDSLPVTALTVARLNEHVVATSEGTVSVPFAFAGAGKTYIPLRPLLGKFGLDWAFRSEKDAAADPQAANFPYSLSRNGTSVGLDEGNSRVLQDRLYVTPEALKSLGLTVLSVTAAETYE
;
A
#
# COMPACT_ATOMS: atom_id res chain seq x y z
N MET A 1 4.38 -6.03 36.24
CA MET A 1 4.10 -4.59 36.06
C MET A 1 2.97 -4.46 35.05
N GLY A 2 1.76 -4.17 35.54
CA GLY A 2 0.53 -4.21 34.76
C GLY A 2 0.34 -2.96 33.89
N ARG A 3 -0.04 -3.16 32.64
CA ARG A 3 -0.57 -2.12 31.75
C ARG A 3 -2.09 -2.21 31.76
N GLN A 4 -2.73 -1.14 32.23
CA GLN A 4 -4.17 -0.92 32.15
C GLN A 4 -4.61 -0.82 30.68
N MET A 5 -5.63 -1.62 30.33
CA MET A 5 -6.40 -1.48 29.09
C MET A 5 -7.40 -0.33 29.26
N GLY A 6 -7.39 0.61 28.32
CA GLY A 6 -8.43 1.63 28.18
C GLY A 6 -9.75 0.99 27.75
N LYS A 7 -10.82 1.31 28.49
CA LYS A 7 -12.18 0.81 28.29
C LYS A 7 -12.82 1.46 27.06
N SER A 8 -13.38 0.65 26.16
CA SER A 8 -14.37 1.13 25.18
C SER A 8 -15.67 1.48 25.91
N ARG A 9 -16.34 2.56 25.47
CA ARG A 9 -17.65 2.96 26.00
C ARG A 9 -18.74 2.64 24.98
N ASN A 10 -19.53 1.62 25.30
CA ASN A 10 -20.83 1.36 24.71
C ASN A 10 -21.80 2.51 25.06
N ARG A 11 -22.44 3.12 24.06
CA ARG A 11 -23.64 3.95 24.23
C ARG A 11 -24.85 3.03 24.33
N LEU A 12 -25.54 3.06 25.46
CA LEU A 12 -26.85 2.45 25.66
C LEU A 12 -27.88 3.57 25.82
N LEU A 13 -28.78 3.65 24.84
CA LEU A 13 -30.03 4.39 24.91
C LEU A 13 -30.92 3.79 26.00
N ARG A 14 -31.39 4.61 26.94
CA ARG A 14 -32.61 4.33 27.69
C ARG A 14 -33.45 5.60 27.86
N SER A 15 -34.65 5.47 27.33
CA SER A 15 -35.86 6.26 27.46
C SER A 15 -36.47 6.25 28.86
N GLY A 16 -37.19 7.32 29.20
CA GLY A 16 -38.45 7.23 29.95
C GLY A 16 -38.52 7.96 31.30
N ALA A 17 -39.39 8.98 31.35
CA ALA A 17 -40.25 9.48 32.45
C ALA A 17 -39.75 9.33 33.90
N GLY A 18 -39.65 10.36 34.75
CA GLY A 18 -40.56 11.48 34.99
C GLY A 18 -40.85 11.51 36.50
N VAL A 19 -40.82 12.68 37.14
CA VAL A 19 -41.64 13.14 38.30
C VAL A 19 -40.99 14.39 38.92
N VAL A 20 -41.88 15.34 39.19
CA VAL A 20 -41.74 16.71 39.69
C VAL A 20 -41.35 16.75 41.16
N LEU A 21 -40.49 17.71 41.57
CA LEU A 21 -40.75 18.51 42.77
C LEU A 21 -39.96 19.83 42.78
N ALA A 22 -40.71 20.91 42.97
CA ALA A 22 -40.26 22.28 43.08
C ALA A 22 -39.77 22.59 44.49
N ALA A 23 -38.74 23.43 44.60
CA ALA A 23 -38.53 24.30 45.75
C ALA A 23 -37.80 25.57 45.28
N SER A 24 -38.55 26.66 45.26
CA SER A 24 -38.15 28.03 45.01
C SER A 24 -37.39 28.63 46.19
N LEU A 25 -36.27 29.31 45.93
CA LEU A 25 -35.81 30.47 46.70
C LEU A 25 -35.19 31.48 45.74
N ALA A 26 -35.79 32.66 45.70
CA ALA A 26 -35.35 33.84 44.96
C ALA A 26 -34.47 34.72 45.86
N PHE A 27 -33.40 35.26 45.30
CA PHE A 27 -32.67 36.51 45.63
C PHE A 27 -31.47 36.47 44.66
N GLY A 28 -31.16 37.40 43.77
CA GLY A 28 -31.29 38.83 43.69
C GLY A 28 -30.24 39.24 42.63
N GLY A 29 -30.53 40.23 41.80
CA GLY A 29 -29.92 40.42 40.48
C GLY A 29 -28.40 40.54 40.41
N LEU A 30 -27.86 40.12 39.27
CA LEU A 30 -26.88 40.88 38.50
C LEU A 30 -27.04 40.47 37.03
N ALA A 31 -27.59 41.39 36.24
CA ALA A 31 -27.46 41.34 34.79
C ALA A 31 -26.00 41.69 34.45
N GLY A 32 -25.35 40.83 33.66
CA GLY A 32 -24.00 41.11 33.18
C GLY A 32 -23.33 39.85 32.66
N GLY A 33 -23.47 39.61 31.37
CA GLY A 33 -22.73 38.56 30.65
C GLY A 33 -23.49 37.26 30.58
N ALA A 34 -24.38 37.15 29.59
CA ALA A 34 -24.39 35.91 28.83
C ALA A 34 -22.97 35.79 28.26
N SER A 35 -22.10 35.06 28.97
CA SER A 35 -21.01 34.37 28.32
C SER A 35 -21.72 33.47 27.32
N GLY A 36 -21.81 33.94 26.07
CA GLY A 36 -22.04 33.04 24.96
C GLY A 36 -21.09 31.89 25.20
N ALA A 37 -21.63 30.68 25.32
CA ALA A 37 -20.83 29.50 25.10
C ALA A 37 -20.17 29.77 23.74
N ALA A 38 -18.86 30.05 23.77
CA ALA A 38 -18.08 29.93 22.56
C ALA A 38 -18.41 28.53 22.06
N ALA A 39 -18.99 28.44 20.87
CA ALA A 39 -19.04 27.18 20.17
C ALA A 39 -17.62 26.61 20.30
N GLU A 40 -17.48 25.39 20.85
CA GLU A 40 -16.24 24.64 20.84
C GLU A 40 -15.88 24.49 19.35
N GLY A 41 -15.16 25.48 18.84
CA GLY A 41 -15.08 25.78 17.42
C GLY A 41 -13.96 24.97 16.83
N TRP A 42 -14.30 24.19 15.82
CA TRP A 42 -13.34 23.59 14.92
C TRP A 42 -12.45 24.69 14.34
N GLN A 43 -11.13 24.54 14.47
CA GLN A 43 -10.18 25.46 13.87
C GLN A 43 -9.31 24.72 12.87
N LEU A 44 -9.42 25.08 11.58
CA LEU A 44 -8.49 24.64 10.55
C LEU A 44 -7.08 25.17 10.89
N ILE A 45 -6.14 24.25 11.09
CA ILE A 45 -4.75 24.56 11.42
C ILE A 45 -3.92 24.69 10.13
N ASP A 46 -3.92 23.64 9.33
CA ASP A 46 -3.25 23.56 8.04
C ASP A 46 -4.06 22.68 7.09
N TYR A 47 -3.73 22.76 5.80
CA TYR A 47 -4.12 21.75 4.84
C TYR A 47 -3.02 21.59 3.80
N ARG A 48 -3.04 20.45 3.12
CA ARG A 48 -2.09 20.14 2.05
C ARG A 48 -2.78 19.41 0.91
N GLU A 49 -2.43 19.77 -0.31
CA GLU A 49 -2.81 18.96 -1.47
C GLU A 49 -2.06 17.63 -1.43
N LEU A 50 -2.80 16.55 -1.62
CA LEU A 50 -2.27 15.19 -1.61
C LEU A 50 -2.12 14.63 -3.02
N TRP A 51 -3.10 14.91 -3.88
CA TRP A 51 -3.20 14.32 -5.22
C TRP A 51 -4.22 15.08 -6.07
N GLN A 52 -3.95 15.19 -7.36
CA GLN A 52 -4.91 15.62 -8.36
C GLN A 52 -5.15 14.46 -9.33
N SER A 53 -6.40 14.03 -9.45
CA SER A 53 -6.81 12.94 -10.34
C SER A 53 -6.72 13.38 -11.80
N PRO A 54 -5.86 12.73 -12.62
CA PRO A 54 -5.81 13.02 -14.05
C PRO A 54 -7.09 12.59 -14.78
N ALA A 55 -7.84 11.62 -14.23
CA ALA A 55 -9.00 11.02 -14.86
C ALA A 55 -10.28 11.87 -14.70
N THR A 56 -10.48 12.42 -13.50
CA THR A 56 -11.72 13.17 -13.15
C THR A 56 -11.48 14.68 -13.03
N GLY A 57 -10.22 15.10 -12.84
CA GLY A 57 -9.85 16.48 -12.51
C GLY A 57 -10.04 16.85 -11.04
N ASN A 58 -10.45 15.90 -10.18
CA ASN A 58 -10.63 16.15 -8.75
C ASN A 58 -9.28 16.40 -8.05
N SER A 59 -9.22 17.40 -7.16
CA SER A 59 -8.04 17.66 -6.31
C SER A 59 -8.36 17.28 -4.87
N PHE A 60 -7.49 16.50 -4.24
CA PHE A 60 -7.66 15.92 -2.92
C PHE A 60 -6.71 16.53 -1.91
N TYR A 61 -7.21 16.74 -0.69
CA TYR A 61 -6.50 17.45 0.37
C TYR A 61 -6.63 16.72 1.71
N GLU A 62 -5.58 16.83 2.54
CA GLU A 62 -5.68 16.57 3.98
C GLU A 62 -5.85 17.92 4.69
N ALA A 63 -6.92 18.06 5.46
CA ALA A 63 -7.14 19.16 6.38
C ALA A 63 -6.78 18.70 7.80
N ARG A 64 -5.97 19.48 8.52
CA ARG A 64 -5.75 19.26 9.95
C ARG A 64 -6.56 20.25 10.75
N ILE A 65 -7.36 19.72 11.64
CA ILE A 65 -8.33 20.50 12.40
C ILE A 65 -8.07 20.29 13.88
N GLU A 66 -8.12 21.38 14.64
CA GLU A 66 -8.12 21.32 16.10
C GLU A 66 -9.57 21.31 16.58
N SER A 67 -9.94 20.29 17.34
CA SER A 67 -11.25 20.12 17.97
C SER A 67 -11.10 20.05 19.49
N ALA A 68 -12.22 19.99 20.22
CA ALA A 68 -12.23 19.78 21.67
C ALA A 68 -11.59 18.44 22.10
N SER A 69 -11.55 17.43 21.21
CA SER A 69 -10.92 16.12 21.43
C SER A 69 -9.42 16.09 21.10
N GLY A 70 -8.90 17.11 20.41
CA GLY A 70 -7.50 17.23 19.99
C GLY A 70 -7.35 17.46 18.50
N MET A 71 -6.19 17.08 17.96
CA MET A 71 -5.89 17.22 16.53
C MET A 71 -6.52 16.08 15.73
N GLU A 72 -7.35 16.45 14.77
CA GLU A 72 -8.07 15.56 13.87
C GLU A 72 -7.63 15.80 12.41
N ARG A 73 -7.93 14.84 11.55
CA ARG A 73 -7.63 14.91 10.12
C ARG A 73 -8.88 14.62 9.33
N GLU A 74 -9.20 15.50 8.41
CA GLU A 74 -10.27 15.34 7.47
C GLU A 74 -9.71 15.23 6.05
N TYR A 75 -10.35 14.41 5.23
CA TYR A 75 -9.96 14.22 3.84
C TYR A 75 -11.06 14.79 2.94
N VAL A 76 -10.73 15.86 2.24
CA VAL A 76 -11.66 16.60 1.39
C VAL A 76 -11.17 16.61 -0.04
N TYR A 77 -12.08 16.88 -0.97
CA TYR A 77 -11.72 17.10 -2.36
C TYR A 77 -12.50 18.25 -2.97
N ARG A 78 -11.88 18.88 -3.97
CA ARG A 78 -12.51 19.84 -4.86
C ARG A 78 -12.80 19.13 -6.18
N ASP A 79 -14.06 19.10 -6.57
CA ASP A 79 -14.46 18.51 -7.84
C ASP A 79 -14.04 19.39 -9.04
N SER A 80 -14.13 18.83 -10.25
CA SER A 80 -13.79 19.55 -11.48
C SER A 80 -14.69 20.74 -11.81
N ALA A 81 -15.87 20.86 -11.17
CA ALA A 81 -16.74 22.02 -11.23
C ALA A 81 -16.40 23.08 -10.17
N GLY A 82 -15.46 22.79 -9.27
CA GLY A 82 -14.98 23.67 -8.21
C GLY A 82 -15.72 23.52 -6.88
N GLY A 83 -16.65 22.56 -6.75
CA GLY A 83 -17.38 22.25 -5.52
C GLY A 83 -16.54 21.47 -4.51
N TRP A 84 -16.76 21.72 -3.23
CA TRP A 84 -16.05 21.06 -2.14
C TRP A 84 -16.88 19.97 -1.50
N HIS A 85 -16.23 18.84 -1.21
CA HIS A 85 -16.84 17.66 -0.61
C HIS A 85 -15.90 17.03 0.40
N ARG A 86 -16.47 16.35 1.40
CA ARG A 86 -15.73 15.50 2.33
C ARG A 86 -15.81 14.05 1.86
N LEU A 87 -14.73 13.28 2.02
CA LEU A 87 -14.82 11.82 1.95
C LEU A 87 -15.56 11.29 3.17
N ASP A 88 -16.08 10.07 3.11
CA ASP A 88 -16.71 9.48 4.29
C ASP A 88 -15.75 9.28 5.46
N ASP A 89 -16.32 9.22 6.66
CA ASP A 89 -15.60 9.18 7.94
C ASP A 89 -14.78 7.90 8.13
N HIS A 90 -14.90 6.92 7.23
CA HIS A 90 -14.06 5.73 7.27
C HIS A 90 -12.68 6.01 6.66
N VAL A 91 -12.49 7.07 5.89
CA VAL A 91 -11.16 7.45 5.39
C VAL A 91 -10.34 8.11 6.50
N ILE A 92 -9.40 7.36 7.07
CA ILE A 92 -8.54 7.82 8.18
C ILE A 92 -7.11 8.16 7.74
N GLY A 93 -6.80 7.96 6.46
CA GLY A 93 -5.49 8.25 5.89
C GLY A 93 -5.51 8.26 4.37
N MET A 94 -4.76 9.15 3.75
CA MET A 94 -4.54 9.14 2.31
C MET A 94 -3.13 9.61 1.97
N GLY A 95 -2.52 9.03 0.94
CA GLY A 95 -1.22 9.47 0.47
C GLY A 95 -0.81 8.84 -0.85
N MET A 96 0.01 9.58 -1.59
CA MET A 96 0.62 9.12 -2.84
C MET A 96 1.93 8.39 -2.56
N SER A 97 2.09 7.22 -3.18
CA SER A 97 3.38 6.58 -3.33
C SER A 97 3.92 6.90 -4.73
N SER A 98 5.23 7.10 -4.85
CA SER A 98 5.86 7.42 -6.13
C SER A 98 5.50 6.37 -7.19
N GLY A 99 4.97 6.84 -8.33
CA GLY A 99 4.61 6.01 -9.49
C GLY A 99 3.22 5.39 -9.46
N ASN A 100 2.47 5.44 -8.35
CA ASN A 100 1.10 4.93 -8.31
C ASN A 100 0.14 5.86 -9.06
N GLU A 101 -0.86 5.28 -9.73
CA GLU A 101 -1.91 6.02 -10.45
C GLU A 101 -2.93 6.61 -9.46
N TYR A 102 -3.33 5.82 -8.48
CA TYR A 102 -4.33 6.17 -7.47
C TYR A 102 -3.66 6.46 -6.12
N PRO A 103 -4.26 7.30 -5.25
CA PRO A 103 -3.75 7.49 -3.90
C PRO A 103 -4.05 6.27 -3.06
N SER A 104 -3.07 5.87 -2.23
CA SER A 104 -3.30 4.86 -1.21
C SER A 104 -4.19 5.43 -0.12
N VAL A 105 -5.18 4.66 0.31
CA VAL A 105 -6.13 5.05 1.36
C VAL A 105 -5.97 4.13 2.55
N SER A 106 -5.87 4.69 3.75
CA SER A 106 -6.12 3.96 5.01
C SER A 106 -7.58 4.16 5.38
N TYR A 107 -8.30 3.06 5.49
CA TYR A 107 -9.73 3.04 5.75
C TYR A 107 -9.98 2.40 7.13
N ASP A 108 -10.98 2.85 7.88
CA ASP A 108 -11.38 2.22 9.15
C ASP A 108 -12.40 1.13 8.87
N TRP A 109 -11.97 -0.10 9.10
CA TRP A 109 -12.74 -1.30 8.82
C TRP A 109 -13.41 -1.88 10.05
N ALA A 110 -13.20 -1.28 11.23
CA ALA A 110 -13.86 -1.73 12.46
C ALA A 110 -15.38 -1.55 12.38
N THR A 111 -15.83 -0.61 11.54
CA THR A 111 -17.20 -0.12 11.40
C THR A 111 -17.88 -0.58 10.10
N VAL A 112 -17.16 -1.24 9.19
CA VAL A 112 -17.71 -1.82 7.96
C VAL A 112 -18.25 -3.23 8.28
N GLU A 113 -19.53 -3.50 7.94
CA GLU A 113 -20.18 -4.81 8.16
C GLU A 113 -19.37 -5.97 7.55
N GLU A 114 -18.70 -5.70 6.42
CA GLU A 114 -17.61 -6.54 5.93
C GLU A 114 -16.33 -6.27 6.72
N ARG A 115 -16.21 -6.82 7.93
CA ARG A 115 -14.89 -7.05 8.52
C ARG A 115 -14.12 -7.93 7.56
N LEU A 116 -13.32 -7.33 6.67
CA LEU A 116 -12.49 -8.11 5.76
C LEU A 116 -11.56 -8.94 6.65
N GLU A 117 -11.76 -10.25 6.64
CA GLU A 117 -11.06 -11.10 7.58
C GLU A 117 -9.54 -11.01 7.31
N ALA A 118 -8.81 -10.53 8.32
CA ALA A 118 -7.41 -10.09 8.35
C ALA A 118 -7.15 -8.66 7.84
N PHE A 119 -7.56 -7.70 8.68
CA PHE A 119 -7.18 -6.30 8.61
C PHE A 119 -5.77 -6.03 9.09
N TRP A 120 -4.87 -5.68 8.15
CA TRP A 120 -3.76 -4.73 8.32
C TRP A 120 -2.81 -4.58 7.11
N ARG A 121 -2.96 -5.36 6.02
CA ARG A 121 -1.94 -5.38 4.93
C ARG A 121 -2.43 -5.49 3.48
N TYR A 122 -3.73 -5.43 3.19
CA TYR A 122 -4.12 -5.21 1.80
C TYR A 122 -3.83 -3.75 1.46
N SER A 123 -3.07 -3.52 0.39
CA SER A 123 -3.04 -2.22 -0.23
C SER A 123 -4.46 -1.83 -0.59
N THR A 124 -4.80 -0.59 -0.31
CA THR A 124 -6.11 0.00 -0.60
C THR A 124 -5.89 1.32 -1.27
N TYR A 125 -6.69 1.62 -2.29
CA TYR A 125 -6.58 2.86 -3.04
C TYR A 125 -7.96 3.40 -3.41
N LEU A 126 -8.03 4.70 -3.64
CA LEU A 126 -9.26 5.37 -4.08
C LEU A 126 -9.36 5.32 -5.60
N ASP A 127 -10.44 4.73 -6.11
CA ASP A 127 -10.91 4.91 -7.49
C ASP A 127 -12.01 5.96 -7.45
N ASP A 128 -11.64 7.21 -7.72
CA ASP A 128 -12.52 8.37 -7.59
C ASP A 128 -13.51 8.51 -8.76
N ALA A 129 -13.20 7.92 -9.92
CA ALA A 129 -14.13 7.83 -11.04
C ALA A 129 -15.38 7.01 -10.69
N LYS A 130 -15.24 6.02 -9.80
CA LYS A 130 -16.34 5.16 -9.31
C LYS A 130 -16.69 5.37 -7.85
N TRP A 131 -16.06 6.34 -7.18
CA TRP A 131 -16.21 6.62 -5.74
C TRP A 131 -16.16 5.35 -4.89
N ARG A 132 -15.06 4.61 -5.01
CA ARG A 132 -14.86 3.35 -4.27
C ARG A 132 -13.45 3.20 -3.72
N VAL A 133 -13.35 2.55 -2.57
CA VAL A 133 -12.09 2.04 -2.03
C VAL A 133 -11.87 0.65 -2.59
N VAL A 134 -10.80 0.49 -3.36
CA VAL A 134 -10.42 -0.80 -3.93
C VAL A 134 -9.43 -1.50 -3.00
N VAL A 135 -9.77 -2.71 -2.59
CA VAL A 135 -8.91 -3.63 -1.84
C VAL A 135 -8.16 -4.49 -2.85
N GLY A 136 -6.90 -4.15 -3.11
CA GLY A 136 -6.09 -4.76 -4.16
C GLY A 136 -4.74 -4.06 -4.36
N HIS A 137 -3.91 -4.58 -5.26
CA HIS A 137 -2.60 -3.98 -5.51
C HIS A 137 -2.74 -2.72 -6.39
N ASN A 138 -2.17 -1.63 -5.89
CA ASN A 138 -2.01 -0.39 -6.65
C ASN A 138 -0.63 -0.44 -7.33
N TYR A 139 -0.61 -0.83 -8.60
CA TYR A 139 0.62 -0.95 -9.37
C TYR A 139 1.11 0.41 -9.82
N ALA A 140 2.42 0.62 -9.75
CA ALA A 140 3.04 1.72 -10.45
C ALA A 140 3.18 1.38 -11.93
N LEU A 141 2.35 1.98 -12.78
CA LEU A 141 2.29 1.69 -14.20
C LEU A 141 3.48 2.31 -14.95
N SER A 142 3.98 1.58 -15.96
CA SER A 142 4.89 2.16 -16.93
C SER A 142 4.18 3.25 -17.73
N PRO A 143 4.90 4.27 -18.25
CA PRO A 143 4.29 5.36 -19.03
C PRO A 143 3.49 4.91 -20.25
N ASP A 144 3.81 3.74 -20.82
CA ASP A 144 3.07 3.16 -21.94
C ASP A 144 1.93 2.19 -21.50
N GLY A 145 1.70 2.07 -20.20
CA GLY A 145 0.65 1.25 -19.58
C GLY A 145 0.83 -0.26 -19.74
N LYS A 146 1.95 -0.74 -20.30
CA LYS A 146 2.14 -2.17 -20.58
C LYS A 146 2.55 -2.99 -19.37
N TRP A 147 3.19 -2.35 -18.40
CA TRP A 147 3.75 -3.01 -17.22
C TRP A 147 3.32 -2.30 -15.95
N GLY A 148 3.08 -3.07 -14.89
CA GLY A 148 2.86 -2.57 -13.54
C GLY A 148 3.92 -3.10 -12.60
N LEU A 149 4.54 -2.23 -11.80
CA LEU A 149 5.47 -2.62 -10.75
C LEU A 149 4.79 -2.51 -9.39
N LEU A 150 4.98 -3.52 -8.55
CA LEU A 150 4.50 -3.54 -7.18
C LEU A 150 5.69 -3.80 -6.23
N ASP A 151 5.89 -2.88 -5.28
CA ASP A 151 6.73 -3.13 -4.11
C ASP A 151 5.95 -4.05 -3.16
N GLY A 152 6.36 -5.31 -3.11
CA GLY A 152 5.78 -6.33 -2.25
C GLY A 152 6.12 -6.16 -0.77
N GLY A 153 6.81 -5.10 -0.39
CA GLY A 153 7.27 -4.90 0.98
C GLY A 153 8.36 -5.89 1.36
N TYR A 154 8.57 -6.05 2.66
CA TYR A 154 9.56 -6.99 3.19
C TYR A 154 8.93 -8.01 4.12
N ASN A 155 9.56 -9.18 4.19
CA ASN A 155 9.39 -10.11 5.30
C ASN A 155 10.70 -10.16 6.10
N LEU A 156 10.61 -10.38 7.40
CA LEU A 156 11.79 -10.72 8.18
C LEU A 156 12.07 -12.20 8.04
N GLU A 157 13.23 -12.54 7.49
CA GLU A 157 13.72 -13.91 7.56
C GLU A 157 14.23 -14.20 8.97
N LYS A 158 14.38 -15.48 9.33
CA LYS A 158 14.88 -15.89 10.66
C LYS A 158 16.28 -15.38 10.97
N SER A 159 17.07 -15.06 9.94
CA SER A 159 18.36 -14.36 10.06
C SER A 159 18.22 -12.94 10.64
N GLY A 160 16.99 -12.44 10.81
CA GLY A 160 16.67 -11.07 11.17
C GLY A 160 16.80 -10.10 9.99
N ARG A 161 17.22 -10.58 8.82
CA ARG A 161 17.39 -9.73 7.64
C ARG A 161 16.06 -9.57 6.92
N PRO A 162 15.70 -8.33 6.54
CA PRO A 162 14.53 -8.09 5.71
C PRO A 162 14.81 -8.60 4.30
N THR A 163 13.83 -9.30 3.74
CA THR A 163 13.83 -9.70 2.34
C THR A 163 12.69 -8.99 1.63
N TYR A 164 13.05 -8.17 0.65
CA TYR A 164 12.15 -7.40 -0.19
C TYR A 164 11.82 -8.17 -1.45
N SER A 165 10.55 -8.13 -1.85
CA SER A 165 10.08 -8.75 -3.11
C SER A 165 9.43 -7.69 -3.99
N TYR A 166 9.71 -7.71 -5.28
CA TYR A 166 9.16 -6.77 -6.26
C TYR A 166 8.51 -7.57 -7.38
N PHE A 167 7.28 -7.18 -7.72
CA PHE A 167 6.47 -7.90 -8.70
C PHE A 167 6.25 -7.06 -9.93
N LEU A 168 6.41 -7.69 -11.08
CA LEU A 168 6.13 -7.10 -12.37
C LEU A 168 4.90 -7.77 -12.97
N LYS A 169 3.89 -6.97 -13.28
CA LYS A 169 2.66 -7.39 -13.95
C LYS A 169 2.72 -6.97 -15.41
N ASN A 170 2.48 -7.91 -16.31
CA ASN A 170 2.14 -7.57 -17.69
C ASN A 170 0.66 -7.19 -17.72
N ILE A 171 0.33 -5.94 -18.03
CA ILE A 171 -1.05 -5.45 -17.94
C ILE A 171 -1.95 -6.12 -18.99
N ARG A 172 -1.40 -6.46 -20.16
CA ARG A 172 -2.16 -7.11 -21.24
C ARG A 172 -2.52 -8.56 -20.92
N THR A 173 -1.58 -9.34 -20.38
CA THR A 173 -1.82 -10.77 -20.09
C THR A 173 -2.30 -11.02 -18.67
N GLY A 174 -2.18 -10.03 -17.79
CA GLY A 174 -2.43 -10.14 -16.36
C GLY A 174 -1.41 -11.00 -15.61
N GLN A 175 -0.39 -11.53 -16.29
CA GLN A 175 0.65 -12.34 -15.66
C GLN A 175 1.46 -11.50 -14.67
N VAL A 176 1.62 -12.03 -13.45
CA VAL A 176 2.47 -11.44 -12.43
C VAL A 176 3.68 -12.34 -12.17
N THR A 177 4.86 -11.74 -12.18
CA THR A 177 6.13 -12.40 -11.86
C THR A 177 6.81 -11.68 -10.72
N GLU A 178 7.34 -12.42 -9.75
CA GLU A 178 8.33 -11.90 -8.84
C GLU A 178 9.62 -11.65 -9.62
N TRP A 179 9.81 -10.40 -10.00
CA TRP A 179 10.90 -9.96 -10.84
C TRP A 179 12.21 -9.81 -10.05
N GLN A 180 12.13 -9.38 -8.79
CA GLN A 180 13.29 -9.24 -7.93
C GLN A 180 12.99 -9.65 -6.50
N ARG A 181 13.97 -10.33 -5.89
CA ARG A 181 14.02 -10.64 -4.46
C ARG A 181 15.39 -10.22 -3.95
N SER A 182 15.45 -9.40 -2.90
CA SER A 182 16.72 -8.87 -2.39
C SER A 182 16.68 -8.69 -0.87
N ASP A 183 17.83 -8.82 -0.21
CA ASP A 183 18.01 -8.48 1.20
C ASP A 183 18.14 -6.97 1.45
N ARG A 184 18.06 -6.17 0.38
CA ARG A 184 18.10 -4.71 0.40
C ARG A 184 16.94 -4.13 -0.38
N ARG A 185 16.47 -2.97 0.08
CA ARG A 185 15.47 -2.20 -0.65
C ARG A 185 16.07 -1.71 -1.97
N LEU A 186 15.30 -1.82 -3.05
CA LEU A 186 15.63 -1.27 -4.35
C LEU A 186 15.09 0.16 -4.43
N SER A 187 15.85 1.03 -5.08
CA SER A 187 15.29 2.29 -5.58
C SER A 187 14.99 2.10 -7.05
N TRP A 188 13.82 2.54 -7.50
CA TRP A 188 13.42 2.38 -8.89
C TRP A 188 12.62 3.59 -9.38
N ALA A 189 12.60 3.78 -10.70
CA ALA A 189 11.75 4.74 -11.38
C ALA A 189 11.47 4.25 -12.82
N TRP A 190 10.25 4.45 -13.30
CA TRP A 190 9.96 4.26 -14.72
C TRP A 190 10.60 5.36 -15.56
N LEU A 191 11.27 4.97 -16.64
CA LEU A 191 11.74 5.88 -17.67
C LEU A 191 10.60 6.16 -18.67
N PRO A 192 10.60 7.33 -19.34
CA PRO A 192 9.56 7.70 -20.31
C PRO A 192 9.34 6.69 -21.45
N ASP A 193 10.33 5.87 -21.75
CA ASP A 193 10.28 4.84 -22.79
C ASP A 193 9.83 3.45 -22.29
N GLY A 194 9.32 3.37 -21.05
CA GLY A 194 8.81 2.13 -20.46
C GLY A 194 9.90 1.20 -19.90
N ARG A 195 11.18 1.61 -19.91
CA ARG A 195 12.24 0.87 -19.21
C ARG A 195 12.25 1.23 -17.73
N LEU A 196 12.78 0.33 -16.89
CA LEU A 196 12.84 0.53 -15.44
C LEU A 196 14.26 0.89 -15.02
N LEU A 197 14.47 2.10 -14.50
CA LEU A 197 15.73 2.49 -13.84
C LEU A 197 15.74 1.89 -12.44
N VAL A 198 16.85 1.24 -12.06
CA VAL A 198 16.97 0.52 -10.79
C VAL A 198 18.34 0.77 -10.18
N GLN A 199 18.36 1.10 -8.90
CA GLN A 199 19.52 0.93 -8.03
C GLN A 199 19.35 -0.37 -7.24
N ARG A 200 20.31 -1.28 -7.37
CA ARG A 200 20.32 -2.55 -6.64
C ARG A 200 21.72 -2.91 -6.16
N PHE A 201 21.81 -3.88 -5.25
CA PHE A 201 23.09 -4.49 -4.92
C PHE A 201 23.42 -5.58 -5.96
N ASN A 202 24.60 -5.49 -6.55
CA ASN A 202 25.14 -6.53 -7.42
C ASN A 202 25.99 -7.50 -6.58
N SER A 203 25.59 -8.77 -6.52
CA SER A 203 26.27 -9.79 -5.71
C SER A 203 27.62 -10.22 -6.29
N GLU A 204 27.79 -10.16 -7.61
CA GLU A 204 29.04 -10.52 -8.29
C GLU A 204 30.13 -9.48 -8.02
N GLU A 205 29.77 -8.20 -8.14
CA GLU A 205 30.68 -7.06 -7.90
C GLU A 205 30.77 -6.68 -6.42
N GLN A 206 29.90 -7.25 -5.57
CA GLN A 206 29.73 -6.92 -4.16
C GLN A 206 29.52 -5.42 -3.88
N GLN A 207 28.83 -4.73 -4.78
CA GLN A 207 28.64 -3.29 -4.73
C GLN A 207 27.27 -2.86 -5.26
N ASN A 208 26.84 -1.64 -4.93
CA ASN A 208 25.63 -1.08 -5.53
C ASN A 208 25.86 -0.81 -7.03
N GLU A 209 24.87 -1.13 -7.86
CA GLU A 209 24.84 -0.76 -9.26
C GLU A 209 23.58 0.02 -9.60
N ILE A 210 23.72 0.87 -10.60
CA ILE A 210 22.62 1.52 -11.30
C ILE A 210 22.50 0.82 -12.64
N ALA A 211 21.31 0.30 -12.92
CA ALA A 211 21.02 -0.45 -14.13
C ALA A 211 19.64 -0.06 -14.67
N VAL A 212 19.43 -0.37 -15.94
CA VAL A 212 18.13 -0.31 -16.58
C VAL A 212 17.68 -1.72 -16.88
N TYR A 213 16.44 -2.03 -16.53
CA TYR A 213 15.78 -3.28 -16.87
C TYR A 213 14.78 -3.04 -18.01
N LEU A 214 14.75 -3.97 -18.96
CA LEU A 214 13.84 -3.98 -20.10
C LEU A 214 12.83 -5.11 -19.92
N PRO A 215 11.61 -4.83 -19.40
CA PRO A 215 10.60 -5.84 -19.11
C PRO A 215 10.26 -6.78 -20.26
N ALA A 216 10.15 -6.25 -21.48
CA ALA A 216 9.77 -7.03 -22.66
C ALA A 216 10.86 -8.03 -23.10
N GLU A 217 12.12 -7.77 -22.76
CA GLU A 217 13.27 -8.59 -23.15
C GLU A 217 13.80 -9.45 -22.00
N ASP A 218 13.24 -9.27 -20.79
CA ASP A 218 13.80 -9.77 -19.53
C ASP A 218 15.32 -9.55 -19.40
N ARG A 219 15.76 -8.34 -19.75
CA ARG A 219 17.18 -8.02 -19.90
C ARG A 219 17.62 -6.88 -19.01
N TRP A 220 18.80 -7.03 -18.41
CA TRP A 220 19.48 -6.00 -17.64
C TRP A 220 20.57 -5.33 -18.47
N GLN A 221 20.67 -4.00 -18.33
CA GLN A 221 21.76 -3.20 -18.84
C GLN A 221 22.36 -2.38 -17.69
N ARG A 222 23.58 -2.73 -17.26
CA ARG A 222 24.31 -1.94 -16.26
C ARG A 222 24.69 -0.58 -16.87
N LEU A 223 24.45 0.49 -16.10
CA LEU A 223 24.91 1.85 -16.44
C LEU A 223 26.19 2.18 -15.70
N VAL A 224 26.21 2.00 -14.37
CA VAL A 224 27.35 2.35 -13.53
C VAL A 224 27.34 1.59 -12.20
N LEU A 225 28.52 1.31 -11.64
CA LEU A 225 28.66 0.89 -10.24
C LEU A 225 28.62 2.14 -9.35
N GLY A 226 27.51 2.32 -8.64
CA GLY A 226 27.26 3.54 -7.89
C GLY A 226 25.90 3.56 -7.20
N SER A 227 25.55 4.72 -6.67
CA SER A 227 24.26 4.99 -6.02
C SER A 227 23.64 6.26 -6.59
N ILE A 228 22.33 6.24 -6.77
CA ILE A 228 21.45 7.34 -7.18
C ILE A 228 21.32 8.32 -6.02
N TYR A 229 21.47 9.60 -6.35
CA TYR A 229 21.17 10.72 -5.45
C TYR A 229 19.96 11.52 -5.93
N GLY A 230 19.61 11.46 -7.21
CA GLY A 230 18.54 12.27 -7.79
C GLY A 230 18.18 11.82 -9.19
N TYR A 231 16.91 11.90 -9.58
CA TYR A 231 16.46 11.60 -10.93
C TYR A 231 15.45 12.65 -11.40
N LYS A 232 15.69 13.22 -12.58
CA LYS A 232 14.81 14.19 -13.22
C LYS A 232 14.25 13.62 -14.52
N ALA A 233 13.00 13.16 -14.47
CA ALA A 233 12.36 12.41 -15.54
C ALA A 233 12.25 13.22 -16.85
N GLU A 234 11.83 14.49 -16.78
CA GLU A 234 11.58 15.31 -17.98
C GLU A 234 12.86 15.54 -18.79
N LYS A 235 14.00 15.63 -18.09
CA LYS A 235 15.32 15.84 -18.71
C LYS A 235 16.07 14.55 -19.00
N GLY A 236 15.66 13.42 -18.42
CA GLY A 236 16.39 12.16 -18.51
C GLY A 236 17.77 12.22 -17.82
N LEU A 237 17.89 13.00 -16.74
CA LEU A 237 19.14 13.22 -16.04
C LEU A 237 19.14 12.52 -14.68
N LEU A 238 20.24 11.86 -14.36
CA LEU A 238 20.47 11.13 -13.13
C LEU A 238 21.66 11.73 -12.39
N VAL A 239 21.46 12.18 -11.15
CA VAL A 239 22.56 12.49 -10.22
C VAL A 239 22.96 11.21 -9.51
N PHE A 240 24.24 10.87 -9.56
CA PHE A 240 24.77 9.66 -8.93
C PHE A 240 26.18 9.89 -8.35
N ALA A 241 26.63 8.97 -7.50
CA ALA A 241 28.03 8.85 -7.13
C ALA A 241 28.52 7.44 -7.37
N ARG A 242 29.77 7.28 -7.82
CA ARG A 242 30.42 5.98 -7.92
C ARG A 242 30.72 5.41 -6.55
N ASN A 243 30.92 4.10 -6.46
CA ASN A 243 31.33 3.42 -5.21
C ASN A 243 32.81 3.63 -4.88
N GLU A 244 33.23 4.89 -4.85
CA GLU A 244 34.60 5.30 -4.51
C GLU A 244 34.57 6.04 -3.16
N PRO A 245 35.66 6.03 -2.37
CA PRO A 245 35.68 6.64 -1.04
C PRO A 245 35.25 8.11 -1.00
N THR A 246 35.59 8.88 -2.05
CA THR A 246 35.26 10.31 -2.11
C THR A 246 33.77 10.58 -2.38
N ARG A 247 33.04 9.59 -2.91
CA ARG A 247 31.61 9.68 -3.26
C ARG A 247 31.25 10.95 -4.05
N LYS A 248 32.16 11.44 -4.90
CA LYS A 248 31.92 12.62 -5.75
C LYS A 248 30.69 12.40 -6.61
N GLN A 249 29.83 13.41 -6.65
CA GLN A 249 28.60 13.40 -7.44
C GLN A 249 28.88 13.75 -8.90
N TRP A 250 28.12 13.10 -9.78
CA TRP A 250 28.15 13.24 -11.22
C TRP A 250 26.73 13.26 -11.76
N VAL A 251 26.56 13.79 -12.96
CA VAL A 251 25.31 13.73 -13.71
C VAL A 251 25.49 12.80 -14.91
N TYR A 252 24.59 11.83 -15.04
CA TYR A 252 24.48 10.92 -16.18
C TYR A 252 23.27 11.34 -17.03
N ASP A 253 23.49 11.50 -18.33
CA ASP A 253 22.43 11.69 -19.32
C ASP A 253 21.97 10.33 -19.87
N LEU A 254 20.75 9.92 -19.55
CA LEU A 254 20.19 8.63 -19.96
C LEU A 254 19.91 8.52 -21.46
N ARG A 255 19.89 9.63 -22.19
CA ARG A 255 19.64 9.68 -23.64
C ARG A 255 20.94 9.50 -24.42
N THR A 256 22.01 10.16 -23.97
CA THR A 256 23.30 10.20 -24.69
C THR A 256 24.35 9.29 -24.08
N GLY A 257 24.18 8.87 -22.82
CA GLY A 257 25.19 8.16 -22.04
C GLY A 257 26.33 9.04 -21.53
N ALA A 258 26.27 10.36 -21.76
CA ALA A 258 27.30 11.29 -21.35
C ALA A 258 27.32 11.48 -19.82
N ILE A 259 28.52 11.63 -19.27
CA ILE A 259 28.74 11.91 -17.84
C ILE A 259 29.42 13.26 -17.71
N ARG A 260 28.91 14.11 -16.81
CA ARG A 260 29.53 15.38 -16.44
C ARG A 260 29.63 15.54 -14.92
N ALA A 261 30.52 16.43 -14.49
CA ALA A 261 30.59 16.81 -13.09
C ALA A 261 29.26 17.43 -12.63
N TYR A 262 28.91 17.18 -11.36
CA TYR A 262 27.80 17.82 -10.68
C TYR A 262 28.07 19.32 -10.48
N ASP A 263 27.04 20.14 -10.69
CA ASP A 263 27.06 21.59 -10.51
C ASP A 263 25.89 21.97 -9.60
N SER A 264 26.16 22.26 -8.33
CA SER A 264 25.13 22.53 -7.32
C SER A 264 24.20 23.69 -7.70
N ALA A 265 24.72 24.71 -8.40
CA ALA A 265 23.93 25.84 -8.86
C ALA A 265 22.83 25.45 -9.89
N LYS A 266 22.95 24.28 -10.52
CA LYS A 266 22.02 23.79 -11.56
C LYS A 266 21.28 22.53 -11.15
N ASP A 267 21.92 21.70 -10.33
CA ASP A 267 21.56 20.30 -10.14
C ASP A 267 20.99 20.00 -8.73
N ASP A 268 21.14 20.91 -7.75
CA ASP A 268 20.64 20.72 -6.36
C ASP A 268 19.14 20.44 -6.32
N ALA A 269 18.36 21.08 -7.19
CA ALA A 269 16.93 20.88 -7.32
C ALA A 269 16.52 19.45 -7.75
N TRP A 270 17.48 18.58 -8.11
CA TRP A 270 17.23 17.21 -8.56
C TRP A 270 17.58 16.18 -7.50
N LEU A 271 18.22 16.58 -6.40
CA LEU A 271 18.54 15.67 -5.32
C LEU A 271 17.24 15.14 -4.70
N MET A 272 17.24 13.85 -4.37
CA MET A 272 16.21 13.17 -3.58
C MET A 272 16.36 13.54 -2.09
N THR A 273 16.67 14.80 -1.80
CA THR A 273 16.57 15.36 -0.45
C THR A 273 15.10 15.58 -0.17
N GLY A 274 14.60 14.87 0.84
CA GLY A 274 13.18 14.80 1.18
C GLY A 274 12.53 16.19 1.29
N GLY A 275 11.31 16.26 0.74
CA GLY A 275 10.40 17.38 0.91
C GLY A 275 11.00 18.71 0.49
N ALA A 276 10.99 19.01 -0.81
CA ALA A 276 10.72 20.40 -1.16
C ALA A 276 9.47 20.80 -0.36
N SER A 277 9.58 21.85 0.45
CA SER A 277 8.40 22.52 1.00
C SER A 277 7.48 22.73 -0.18
N ALA A 278 6.39 21.96 -0.26
CA ALA A 278 5.31 22.33 -1.16
C ALA A 278 5.01 23.78 -0.78
N GLU A 279 4.99 24.68 -1.77
CA GLU A 279 4.38 25.98 -1.53
C GLU A 279 3.04 25.68 -0.88
N GLU A 280 2.78 26.30 0.27
CA GLU A 280 1.47 26.16 0.90
C GLU A 280 0.46 26.55 -0.18
N PRO A 281 -0.46 25.65 -0.55
CA PRO A 281 -1.47 25.99 -1.55
C PRO A 281 -2.18 27.27 -1.10
N ASP A 282 -2.53 28.11 -2.06
CA ASP A 282 -3.23 29.35 -1.76
C ASP A 282 -4.47 29.06 -0.90
N ARG A 283 -4.54 29.70 0.28
CA ARG A 283 -5.67 29.62 1.22
C ARG A 283 -6.97 30.12 0.60
N GLU A 284 -6.87 30.87 -0.49
CA GLU A 284 -8.02 31.43 -1.17
C GLU A 284 -8.93 30.32 -1.74
N GLY A 285 -10.07 30.13 -1.08
CA GLY A 285 -11.13 29.22 -1.52
C GLY A 285 -11.15 27.85 -0.85
N PHE A 286 -10.28 27.55 0.11
CA PHE A 286 -10.41 26.35 0.97
C PHE A 286 -11.54 26.54 2.00
N PRO A 287 -12.37 25.52 2.29
CA PRO A 287 -13.48 25.65 3.23
C PRO A 287 -13.01 25.90 4.67
N GLU A 288 -13.60 26.89 5.34
CA GLU A 288 -13.29 27.21 6.75
C GLU A 288 -13.75 26.10 7.71
N ASP A 289 -14.84 25.41 7.36
CA ASP A 289 -15.43 24.30 8.12
C ASP A 289 -15.58 23.05 7.22
N PRO A 290 -14.52 22.23 7.10
CA PRO A 290 -14.54 20.98 6.33
C PRO A 290 -15.62 19.99 6.76
N ASP A 291 -16.06 20.03 8.01
CA ASP A 291 -17.06 19.10 8.56
C ASP A 291 -18.48 19.40 8.09
N SER A 292 -18.72 20.64 7.67
CA SER A 292 -20.01 21.06 7.11
C SER A 292 -20.21 20.65 5.65
N LEU A 293 -19.16 20.13 4.99
CA LEU A 293 -19.19 19.79 3.57
C LEU A 293 -20.11 18.59 3.29
N PRO A 294 -20.70 18.52 2.08
CA PRO A 294 -21.40 17.32 1.64
C PRO A 294 -20.46 16.11 1.64
N VAL A 295 -20.92 15.01 2.24
CA VAL A 295 -20.16 13.76 2.34
C VAL A 295 -20.37 12.91 1.09
N THR A 296 -19.25 12.46 0.49
CA THR A 296 -19.25 11.48 -0.59
C THR A 296 -19.08 10.09 -0.02
N ALA A 297 -20.15 9.30 -0.07
CA ALA A 297 -20.12 7.91 0.38
C ALA A 297 -19.29 7.04 -0.57
N LEU A 298 -18.37 6.25 -0.01
CA LEU A 298 -17.55 5.32 -0.77
C LEU A 298 -18.11 3.89 -0.67
N THR A 299 -18.08 3.18 -1.80
CA THR A 299 -18.29 1.72 -1.79
C THR A 299 -16.96 0.99 -1.65
N VAL A 300 -16.98 -0.25 -1.15
CA VAL A 300 -15.78 -1.09 -1.09
C VAL A 300 -15.83 -2.12 -2.22
N ALA A 301 -14.75 -2.19 -3.00
CA ALA A 301 -14.59 -3.20 -4.04
C ALA A 301 -13.36 -4.08 -3.77
N ARG A 302 -13.50 -5.40 -3.91
CA ARG A 302 -12.37 -6.33 -3.82
C ARG A 302 -11.88 -6.70 -5.20
N LEU A 303 -10.58 -6.48 -5.45
CA LEU A 303 -9.97 -6.89 -6.70
C LEU A 303 -9.42 -8.31 -6.56
N ASN A 304 -9.98 -9.23 -7.36
CA ASN A 304 -9.40 -10.54 -7.58
C ASN A 304 -8.69 -10.54 -8.93
N GLU A 305 -7.37 -10.62 -8.92
CA GLU A 305 -6.58 -10.54 -10.15
C GLU A 305 -6.46 -11.89 -10.88
N HIS A 306 -6.75 -13.01 -10.21
CA HIS A 306 -6.60 -14.33 -10.80
C HIS A 306 -7.77 -15.25 -10.46
N VAL A 307 -7.97 -16.26 -11.31
CA VAL A 307 -8.86 -17.40 -11.07
C VAL A 307 -8.03 -18.67 -11.06
N VAL A 308 -8.22 -19.47 -10.01
CA VAL A 308 -7.60 -20.79 -9.86
C VAL A 308 -8.65 -21.84 -10.19
N ALA A 309 -8.42 -22.62 -11.24
CA ALA A 309 -9.23 -23.79 -11.55
C ALA A 309 -8.56 -25.03 -10.98
N THR A 310 -9.32 -25.83 -10.24
CA THR A 310 -8.89 -27.11 -9.68
C THR A 310 -9.75 -28.24 -10.22
N SER A 311 -9.39 -29.48 -9.89
CA SER A 311 -10.19 -30.68 -10.16
C SER A 311 -11.59 -30.64 -9.53
N GLU A 312 -11.86 -29.71 -8.61
CA GLU A 312 -13.11 -29.65 -7.82
C GLU A 312 -13.85 -28.32 -7.98
N GLY A 313 -13.37 -27.42 -8.84
CA GLY A 313 -14.04 -26.17 -9.16
C GLY A 313 -13.08 -24.99 -9.24
N THR A 314 -13.65 -23.79 -9.29
CA THR A 314 -12.89 -22.55 -9.43
C THR A 314 -12.99 -21.67 -8.20
N VAL A 315 -11.97 -20.85 -7.98
CA VAL A 315 -11.96 -19.81 -6.96
C VAL A 315 -11.19 -18.58 -7.45
N SER A 316 -11.80 -17.42 -7.30
CA SER A 316 -11.13 -16.15 -7.53
C SER A 316 -10.19 -15.85 -6.37
N VAL A 317 -8.97 -15.43 -6.71
CA VAL A 317 -7.93 -15.12 -5.72
C VAL A 317 -7.41 -13.69 -5.95
N PRO A 318 -7.02 -12.99 -4.87
CA PRO A 318 -6.59 -11.61 -4.96
C PRO A 318 -5.34 -11.46 -5.85
N PHE A 319 -4.41 -12.40 -5.76
CA PHE A 319 -3.09 -12.28 -6.36
C PHE A 319 -2.38 -13.62 -6.38
N ALA A 320 -1.98 -14.09 -7.56
CA ALA A 320 -1.08 -15.23 -7.74
C ALA A 320 0.11 -14.76 -8.58
N PHE A 321 1.26 -15.41 -8.45
CA PHE A 321 2.47 -14.97 -9.15
C PHE A 321 3.41 -16.13 -9.47
N ALA A 322 4.23 -15.94 -10.50
CA ALA A 322 5.36 -16.81 -10.81
C ALA A 322 6.63 -16.33 -10.08
N GLY A 323 7.42 -17.22 -9.51
CA GLY A 323 8.70 -16.88 -8.88
C GLY A 323 9.55 -18.14 -8.65
N ALA A 324 10.88 -18.03 -8.75
CA ALA A 324 11.79 -19.18 -8.60
C ALA A 324 11.35 -20.44 -9.40
N GLY A 325 10.80 -20.24 -10.61
CA GLY A 325 10.31 -21.31 -11.48
C GLY A 325 8.98 -21.96 -11.07
N LYS A 326 8.27 -21.42 -10.07
CA LYS A 326 7.00 -21.97 -9.54
C LYS A 326 5.89 -20.94 -9.57
N THR A 327 4.65 -21.41 -9.57
CA THR A 327 3.46 -20.57 -9.35
C THR A 327 3.07 -20.62 -7.88
N TYR A 328 2.82 -19.45 -7.30
CA TYR A 328 2.40 -19.29 -5.91
C TYR A 328 0.97 -18.75 -5.86
N ILE A 329 0.10 -19.50 -5.17
CA ILE A 329 -1.33 -19.23 -5.03
C ILE A 329 -1.60 -18.89 -3.56
N PRO A 330 -2.34 -17.82 -3.25
CA PRO A 330 -2.63 -17.45 -1.88
C PRO A 330 -3.50 -18.54 -1.27
N LEU A 331 -3.11 -19.05 -0.12
CA LEU A 331 -3.75 -20.21 0.50
C LEU A 331 -5.17 -19.89 0.99
N ARG A 332 -5.37 -18.70 1.57
CA ARG A 332 -6.59 -18.37 2.32
C ARG A 332 -7.90 -18.59 1.54
N PRO A 333 -8.05 -18.12 0.29
CA PRO A 333 -9.27 -18.37 -0.50
C PRO A 333 -9.55 -19.86 -0.75
N LEU A 334 -8.52 -20.71 -0.70
CA LEU A 334 -8.65 -22.14 -0.95
C LEU A 334 -9.20 -22.90 0.26
N LEU A 335 -8.94 -22.42 1.48
CA LEU A 335 -9.24 -23.12 2.75
C LEU A 335 -10.71 -23.56 2.83
N GLY A 336 -11.62 -22.58 2.89
CA GLY A 336 -13.06 -22.87 2.99
C GLY A 336 -13.66 -23.45 1.71
N LYS A 337 -13.09 -23.14 0.54
CA LYS A 337 -13.66 -23.56 -0.75
C LYS A 337 -13.44 -25.04 -1.04
N PHE A 338 -12.30 -25.59 -0.65
CA PHE A 338 -11.89 -26.96 -1.01
C PHE A 338 -11.64 -27.85 0.22
N GLY A 339 -12.01 -27.40 1.42
CA GLY A 339 -11.86 -28.16 2.66
C GLY A 339 -10.40 -28.41 3.01
N LEU A 340 -9.55 -27.40 2.85
CA LEU A 340 -8.17 -27.43 3.30
C LEU A 340 -8.12 -26.85 4.71
N ASP A 341 -7.40 -27.53 5.60
CA ASP A 341 -7.03 -27.05 6.92
C ASP A 341 -5.55 -26.66 6.93
N TRP A 342 -5.21 -25.68 7.77
CA TRP A 342 -3.82 -25.30 8.03
C TRP A 342 -3.56 -25.27 9.52
N ALA A 343 -2.35 -25.63 9.91
CA ALA A 343 -1.93 -25.63 11.30
C ALA A 343 -0.47 -25.25 11.44
N PHE A 344 -0.09 -24.84 12.65
CA PHE A 344 1.31 -24.84 13.03
C PHE A 344 1.76 -26.30 13.25
N ARG A 345 2.91 -26.67 12.69
CA ARG A 345 3.55 -27.95 12.96
C ARG A 345 3.91 -28.03 14.44
N SER A 346 3.76 -29.21 15.02
CA SER A 346 4.06 -29.40 16.45
C SER A 346 5.57 -29.29 16.70
N GLU A 347 5.98 -29.01 17.95
CA GLU A 347 7.40 -29.02 18.34
C GLU A 347 8.07 -30.37 18.04
N LYS A 348 7.31 -31.47 18.08
CA LYS A 348 7.79 -32.81 17.73
C LYS A 348 8.10 -32.95 16.23
N ASP A 349 7.29 -32.33 15.37
CA ASP A 349 7.53 -32.28 13.92
C ASP A 349 8.72 -31.36 13.60
N ALA A 350 8.85 -30.25 14.33
CA ALA A 350 9.99 -29.34 14.20
C ALA A 350 11.32 -29.95 14.70
N ALA A 351 11.27 -30.87 15.66
CA ALA A 351 12.44 -31.63 16.11
C ALA A 351 12.87 -32.70 15.09
N ALA A 352 11.94 -33.23 14.29
CA ALA A 352 12.21 -34.22 13.25
C ALA A 352 12.69 -33.58 11.93
N ASP A 353 12.32 -32.33 11.68
CA ASP A 353 12.70 -31.55 10.51
C ASP A 353 13.26 -30.19 10.96
N PRO A 354 14.59 -30.04 11.11
CA PRO A 354 15.20 -28.77 11.50
C PRO A 354 14.90 -27.62 10.53
N GLN A 355 14.51 -27.89 9.28
CA GLN A 355 14.08 -26.87 8.32
C GLN A 355 12.64 -26.38 8.59
N ALA A 356 11.80 -27.19 9.26
CA ALA A 356 10.47 -26.79 9.71
C ALA A 356 10.50 -25.63 10.72
N ALA A 357 11.64 -25.37 11.36
CA ALA A 357 11.81 -24.21 12.22
C ALA A 357 11.82 -22.86 11.46
N ASN A 358 11.83 -22.88 10.12
CA ASN A 358 11.71 -21.69 9.27
C ASN A 358 10.31 -21.58 8.64
N PHE A 359 9.62 -22.71 8.46
CA PHE A 359 8.27 -22.81 7.92
C PHE A 359 7.43 -23.72 8.82
N PRO A 360 6.90 -23.20 9.93
CA PRO A 360 6.20 -24.00 10.92
C PRO A 360 4.78 -24.35 10.48
N TYR A 361 4.49 -24.41 9.18
CA TYR A 361 3.14 -24.59 8.66
C TYR A 361 2.96 -26.00 8.09
N SER A 362 1.78 -26.56 8.26
CA SER A 362 1.30 -27.72 7.53
C SER A 362 -0.06 -27.43 6.92
N LEU A 363 -0.35 -28.13 5.83
CA LEU A 363 -1.66 -28.19 5.23
C LEU A 363 -2.19 -29.60 5.32
N SER A 364 -3.48 -29.73 5.60
CA SER A 364 -4.15 -31.03 5.63
C SER A 364 -5.48 -31.01 4.91
N ARG A 365 -5.84 -32.19 4.40
CA ARG A 365 -7.10 -32.45 3.71
C ARG A 365 -7.42 -33.93 3.76
N ASN A 366 -8.64 -34.29 4.13
CA ASN A 366 -9.12 -35.69 4.14
C ASN A 366 -8.14 -36.66 4.84
N GLY A 367 -7.55 -36.24 5.96
CA GLY A 367 -6.57 -37.04 6.73
C GLY A 367 -5.16 -37.10 6.14
N THR A 368 -4.92 -36.54 4.95
CA THR A 368 -3.58 -36.36 4.38
C THR A 368 -3.01 -35.02 4.83
N SER A 369 -1.72 -34.96 5.14
CA SER A 369 -1.02 -33.74 5.55
C SER A 369 0.29 -33.57 4.79
N VAL A 370 0.61 -32.34 4.43
CA VAL A 370 1.88 -31.95 3.83
C VAL A 370 2.50 -30.84 4.66
N GLY A 371 3.78 -31.00 4.96
CA GLY A 371 4.59 -29.95 5.55
C GLY A 371 4.92 -28.87 4.52
N LEU A 372 4.74 -27.60 4.89
CA LEU A 372 5.17 -26.48 4.04
C LEU A 372 6.63 -26.09 4.28
N ASP A 373 7.33 -25.72 3.22
CA ASP A 373 8.74 -25.32 3.22
C ASP A 373 9.02 -24.26 2.13
N GLU A 374 10.28 -23.83 1.96
CA GLU A 374 10.70 -22.88 0.92
C GLU A 374 10.51 -23.41 -0.50
N GLY A 375 10.45 -24.73 -0.67
CA GLY A 375 10.24 -25.37 -1.95
C GLY A 375 8.77 -25.32 -2.39
N ASN A 376 7.82 -25.43 -1.48
CA ASN A 376 6.40 -25.60 -1.82
C ASN A 376 5.49 -24.49 -1.32
N SER A 377 6.06 -23.49 -0.63
CA SER A 377 5.31 -22.39 -0.06
C SER A 377 6.13 -21.10 -0.02
N ARG A 378 5.43 -20.00 0.23
CA ARG A 378 6.05 -18.69 0.39
C ARG A 378 5.24 -17.83 1.35
N VAL A 379 5.93 -17.20 2.29
CA VAL A 379 5.33 -16.12 3.10
C VAL A 379 5.66 -14.79 2.45
N LEU A 380 4.64 -13.98 2.19
CA LEU A 380 4.77 -12.65 1.63
C LEU A 380 3.70 -11.74 2.21
N GLN A 381 4.12 -10.62 2.82
CA GLN A 381 3.23 -9.67 3.48
C GLN A 381 2.30 -10.34 4.50
N ASP A 382 2.85 -11.28 5.26
CA ASP A 382 2.13 -12.12 6.24
C ASP A 382 1.01 -12.97 5.66
N ARG A 383 1.06 -13.22 4.35
CA ARG A 383 0.20 -14.19 3.67
C ARG A 383 1.01 -15.40 3.27
N LEU A 384 0.41 -16.56 3.49
CA LEU A 384 0.95 -17.82 3.05
C LEU A 384 0.45 -18.13 1.63
N TYR A 385 1.40 -18.37 0.74
CA TYR A 385 1.18 -18.85 -0.61
C TYR A 385 1.70 -20.27 -0.73
N VAL A 386 1.08 -21.07 -1.58
CA VAL A 386 1.44 -22.46 -1.83
C VAL A 386 1.49 -22.75 -3.32
N THR A 387 2.26 -23.77 -3.68
CA THR A 387 2.39 -24.17 -5.08
C THR A 387 1.33 -25.21 -5.47
N PRO A 388 1.00 -25.34 -6.76
CA PRO A 388 0.17 -26.43 -7.29
C PRO A 388 0.58 -27.83 -6.82
N GLU A 389 1.88 -28.10 -6.67
CA GLU A 389 2.40 -29.39 -6.25
C GLU A 389 2.04 -29.70 -4.79
N ALA A 390 2.05 -28.69 -3.91
CA ALA A 390 1.62 -28.84 -2.51
C ALA A 390 0.12 -29.16 -2.40
N LEU A 391 -0.70 -28.58 -3.28
CA LEU A 391 -2.13 -28.88 -3.32
C LEU A 391 -2.39 -30.27 -3.91
N LYS A 392 -1.63 -30.66 -4.93
CA LYS A 392 -1.73 -31.98 -5.56
C LYS A 392 -1.42 -33.12 -4.59
N SER A 393 -0.44 -32.95 -3.69
CA SER A 393 -0.13 -33.97 -2.66
C SER A 393 -1.29 -34.18 -1.66
N LEU A 394 -2.19 -33.21 -1.56
CA LEU A 394 -3.44 -33.27 -0.78
C LEU A 394 -4.65 -33.73 -1.61
N GLY A 395 -4.43 -34.20 -2.83
CA GLY A 395 -5.48 -34.66 -3.74
C GLY A 395 -6.25 -33.54 -4.45
N LEU A 396 -5.80 -32.28 -4.35
CA LEU A 396 -6.41 -31.15 -5.06
C LEU A 396 -5.53 -30.75 -6.26
N THR A 397 -5.91 -31.17 -7.47
CA THR A 397 -5.11 -30.86 -8.66
C THR A 397 -5.47 -29.47 -9.18
N VAL A 398 -4.49 -28.56 -9.27
CA VAL A 398 -4.66 -27.28 -9.97
C VAL A 398 -4.54 -27.53 -11.48
N LEU A 399 -5.59 -27.16 -12.21
CA LEU A 399 -5.67 -27.29 -13.67
C LEU A 399 -5.10 -26.04 -14.36
N SER A 400 -5.39 -24.85 -13.82
CA SER A 400 -4.88 -23.59 -14.32
C SER A 400 -4.90 -22.48 -13.27
N VAL A 401 -4.03 -21.49 -13.48
CA VAL A 401 -4.07 -20.18 -12.81
C VAL A 401 -4.06 -19.15 -13.92
N THR A 402 -5.16 -18.42 -14.08
CA THR A 402 -5.33 -17.44 -15.16
C THR A 402 -5.62 -16.07 -14.57
N ALA A 403 -5.23 -15.02 -15.27
CA ALA A 403 -5.69 -13.68 -14.91
C ALA A 403 -7.23 -13.65 -14.94
N ALA A 404 -7.83 -12.98 -13.96
CA ALA A 404 -9.25 -12.68 -14.00
C ALA A 404 -9.49 -11.66 -15.12
N GLU A 405 -10.61 -11.78 -15.84
CA GLU A 405 -11.05 -10.73 -16.75
C GLU A 405 -11.21 -9.45 -15.93
N THR A 406 -10.41 -8.43 -16.25
CA THR A 406 -10.52 -7.12 -15.61
C THR A 406 -11.87 -6.53 -15.98
N TYR A 407 -12.77 -6.44 -15.00
CA TYR A 407 -13.99 -5.63 -15.14
C TYR A 407 -13.57 -4.18 -15.29
N GLU A 408 -13.77 -3.61 -16.48
CA GLU A 408 -13.57 -2.20 -16.79
C GLU A 408 -14.34 -1.27 -15.85
#